data_AF-A0A7G5CFJ7-F1
#
_entry.id   AF-A0A7G5CFJ7-F1
#
_cell.length_a   1.000
_cell.length_b   1.000
_cell.length_c   1.000
_cell.angle_alpha   90.00
_cell.angle_beta   90.00
_cell.angle_gamma   90.00
#
_symmetry.space_group_name_H-M   'P 1'
#
loop_
_entity.id
_entity.type
_entity.pdbx_description
1 polymer ?
#
loop_
_entity_poly.entity_id
_entity_poly.type
_entity_poly.pdbx_seq_one_letter_code
_entity_poly.pdbx_strand_id
1 'polypeptide(L)'
;IVVAPSQTLSNREYYMLRNTAIKVIKHFGIVGECNIQYALNPNSEEFYIIEVNARLSRSSALASKATGYPLAYVAAKLSLGIPLPVIKNSVTGVTTACFEPSLDYCVVKIPRWDLAKFNRVSTKIGSSMKSVGEVMSIGRNFEEAFQKALRMVDENVNGFDPNLKAVNENELREPTDKRMFVLAAALRKGYTIEKLYELTKIDMWFLEKFKNIINYYQTLETIEHGSIPYNILKKAKKIGFSDKQIAAAIKSTEVAVRKIREEYKIIPFV
;
A
#
# COMPACT_ATOMS: atom_id res chain seq x y z
N ILE A 1 7.08 -0.67 -0.91
CA ILE A 1 5.64 -0.68 -0.60
C ILE A 1 4.93 -0.71 -1.94
N VAL A 2 3.88 -1.52 -2.09
CA VAL A 2 3.17 -1.71 -3.37
C VAL A 2 1.69 -1.42 -3.15
N VAL A 3 1.03 -0.80 -4.13
CA VAL A 3 -0.38 -0.43 -4.08
C VAL A 3 -1.11 -1.00 -5.29
N ALA A 4 -2.34 -1.47 -5.10
CA ALA A 4 -3.23 -1.89 -6.17
C ALA A 4 -4.60 -1.19 -6.03
N PRO A 5 -5.19 -0.65 -7.12
CA PRO A 5 -4.62 -0.55 -8.47
C PRO A 5 -3.51 0.52 -8.57
N SER A 6 -2.94 0.74 -9.77
CA SER A 6 -2.03 1.88 -10.03
C SER A 6 -2.74 3.21 -9.77
N GLN A 7 -2.07 4.16 -9.12
CA GLN A 7 -2.69 5.42 -8.66
C GLN A 7 -2.32 6.65 -9.52
N THR A 8 -1.14 6.65 -10.15
CA THR A 8 -0.54 7.84 -10.76
C THR A 8 -0.31 7.73 -12.26
N LEU A 9 -0.84 6.67 -12.89
CA LEU A 9 -0.83 6.53 -14.34
C LEU A 9 -2.03 7.26 -14.94
N SER A 10 -1.80 8.01 -16.01
CA SER A 10 -2.86 8.44 -16.91
C SER A 10 -3.48 7.23 -17.62
N ASN A 11 -4.68 7.41 -18.15
CA ASN A 11 -5.35 6.38 -18.94
C ASN A 11 -4.49 5.94 -20.15
N ARG A 12 -3.78 6.89 -20.78
CA ARG A 12 -2.93 6.63 -21.94
C ARG A 12 -1.73 5.75 -21.56
N GLU A 13 -1.02 6.09 -20.49
CA GLU A 13 0.11 5.27 -19.99
C GLU A 13 -0.34 3.88 -19.57
N TYR A 14 -1.48 3.78 -18.87
CA TYR A 14 -2.06 2.50 -18.47
C TYR A 14 -2.31 1.58 -19.67
N TYR A 15 -2.99 2.08 -20.71
CA TYR A 15 -3.26 1.28 -21.90
C TYR A 15 -2.01 1.01 -22.74
N MET A 16 -1.03 1.91 -22.76
CA MET A 16 0.28 1.68 -23.39
C MET A 16 0.98 0.48 -22.75
N LEU A 17 1.10 0.46 -21.42
CA LEU A 17 1.74 -0.64 -20.68
C LEU A 17 0.93 -1.94 -20.79
N ARG A 18 -0.41 -1.86 -20.70
CA ARG A 18 -1.31 -3.02 -20.87
C ARG A 18 -1.16 -3.66 -22.25
N ASN A 19 -1.20 -2.86 -23.31
CA ASN A 19 -1.09 -3.36 -24.69
C ASN A 19 0.30 -3.97 -24.94
N THR A 20 1.34 -3.35 -24.40
CA THR A 20 2.71 -3.88 -24.46
C THR A 20 2.80 -5.24 -23.76
N ALA A 21 2.21 -5.39 -22.57
CA ALA A 21 2.16 -6.66 -21.85
C ALA A 21 1.56 -7.75 -22.74
N ILE A 22 0.36 -7.51 -23.29
CA ILE A 22 -0.33 -8.48 -24.13
C ILE A 22 0.51 -8.87 -25.35
N LYS A 23 1.19 -7.91 -26.01
CA LYS A 23 2.07 -8.19 -27.16
C LYS A 23 3.26 -9.07 -26.78
N VAL A 24 3.95 -8.75 -25.68
CA VAL A 24 5.13 -9.48 -25.21
C VAL A 24 4.77 -10.91 -24.82
N ILE A 25 3.69 -11.09 -24.04
CA ILE A 25 3.26 -12.43 -23.59
C ILE A 25 2.80 -13.30 -24.77
N LYS A 26 2.12 -12.71 -25.76
CA LYS A 26 1.78 -13.41 -27.01
C LYS A 26 3.02 -13.82 -27.80
N HIS A 27 4.01 -12.93 -27.91
CA HIS A 27 5.26 -13.22 -28.62
C HIS A 27 6.03 -14.37 -27.99
N PHE A 28 6.07 -14.45 -26.66
CA PHE A 28 6.69 -15.56 -25.93
C PHE A 28 5.85 -16.86 -25.95
N GLY A 29 4.61 -16.83 -26.42
CA GLY A 29 3.75 -18.02 -26.45
C GLY A 29 3.37 -18.55 -25.07
N ILE A 30 3.31 -17.69 -24.05
CA ILE A 30 3.00 -18.11 -22.68
C ILE A 30 1.52 -18.48 -22.55
N VAL A 31 1.24 -19.69 -22.05
CA VAL A 31 -0.11 -20.18 -21.74
C VAL A 31 -0.20 -20.41 -20.22
N GLY A 32 -1.09 -19.67 -19.56
CA GLY A 32 -1.25 -19.70 -18.11
C GLY A 32 -1.22 -18.29 -17.52
N GLU A 33 -0.40 -18.09 -16.48
CA GLU A 33 -0.21 -16.80 -15.82
C GLU A 33 1.27 -16.39 -15.81
N CYS A 34 1.50 -15.08 -15.84
CA CYS A 34 2.82 -14.50 -15.77
C CYS A 34 2.78 -13.12 -15.10
N ASN A 35 3.93 -12.68 -14.59
CA ASN A 35 4.14 -11.33 -14.11
C ASN A 35 5.13 -10.58 -15.00
N ILE A 36 4.79 -9.37 -15.44
CA ILE A 36 5.67 -8.47 -16.20
C ILE A 36 5.96 -7.21 -15.38
N GLN A 37 7.18 -6.71 -15.46
CA GLN A 37 7.62 -5.52 -14.73
C GLN A 37 8.13 -4.44 -15.69
N TYR A 38 7.85 -3.19 -15.34
CA TYR A 38 8.21 -2.01 -16.11
C TYR A 38 8.91 -0.98 -15.23
N ALA A 39 9.77 -0.17 -15.84
CA ALA A 39 10.18 1.13 -15.31
C ALA A 39 9.66 2.21 -16.27
N LEU A 40 8.79 3.10 -15.78
CA LEU A 40 8.25 4.23 -16.54
C LEU A 40 8.95 5.52 -16.07
N ASN A 41 9.37 6.36 -17.02
CA ASN A 41 9.91 7.68 -16.74
C ASN A 41 8.80 8.57 -16.17
N PRO A 42 8.96 9.21 -15.00
CA PRO A 42 7.89 10.02 -14.40
C PRO A 42 7.56 11.30 -15.18
N ASN A 43 8.40 11.71 -16.14
CA ASN A 43 8.26 12.96 -16.89
C ASN A 43 7.96 12.74 -18.39
N SER A 44 7.82 11.49 -18.83
CA SER A 44 7.54 11.15 -20.23
C SER A 44 6.92 9.76 -20.36
N GLU A 45 6.49 9.38 -21.56
CA GLU A 45 5.98 8.03 -21.83
C GLU A 45 7.09 7.01 -22.12
N GLU A 46 8.36 7.39 -21.93
CA GLU A 46 9.48 6.47 -22.05
C GLU A 46 9.40 5.39 -20.96
N PHE A 47 9.41 4.12 -21.37
CA PHE A 47 9.42 3.01 -20.43
C PHE A 47 10.34 1.88 -20.89
N TYR A 48 10.79 1.10 -19.92
CA TYR A 48 11.62 -0.09 -20.12
C TYR A 48 10.88 -1.31 -19.60
N ILE A 49 10.93 -2.41 -20.34
CA ILE A 49 10.54 -3.73 -19.84
C ILE A 49 11.72 -4.27 -19.03
N ILE A 50 11.49 -4.58 -17.75
CA ILE A 50 12.54 -5.04 -16.85
C ILE A 50 12.68 -6.56 -16.93
N GLU A 51 11.59 -7.28 -16.72
CA GLU A 51 11.57 -8.74 -16.78
C GLU A 51 10.15 -9.29 -17.00
N VAL A 52 10.10 -10.56 -17.42
CA VAL A 52 8.88 -11.38 -17.45
C VAL A 52 9.13 -12.66 -16.66
N ASN A 53 8.30 -12.90 -15.66
CA ASN A 53 8.26 -14.15 -14.92
C ASN A 53 7.11 -15.00 -15.48
N ALA A 54 7.44 -16.01 -16.31
CA ALA A 54 6.47 -16.92 -16.93
C ALA A 54 5.96 -18.01 -15.96
N ARG A 55 5.50 -17.59 -14.79
CA ARG A 55 4.97 -18.46 -13.72
C ARG A 55 4.21 -17.63 -12.69
N LEU A 56 3.48 -18.33 -11.83
CA LEU A 56 2.96 -17.77 -10.58
C LEU A 56 4.09 -17.17 -9.73
N SER A 57 3.79 -16.03 -9.14
CA SER A 57 4.71 -15.23 -8.35
C SER A 57 4.07 -14.77 -7.03
N ARG A 58 4.88 -14.21 -6.14
CA ARG A 58 4.35 -13.53 -4.94
C ARG A 58 3.40 -12.39 -5.33
N SER A 59 3.68 -11.70 -6.44
CA SER A 59 2.80 -10.68 -7.01
C SER A 59 1.47 -11.27 -7.49
N SER A 60 1.46 -12.48 -8.05
CA SER A 60 0.25 -13.19 -8.47
C SER A 60 -0.62 -13.57 -7.27
N ALA A 61 -0.01 -14.03 -6.18
CA ALA A 61 -0.73 -14.29 -4.93
C ALA A 61 -1.35 -13.00 -4.35
N LEU A 62 -0.58 -11.91 -4.30
CA LEU A 62 -1.06 -10.60 -3.89
C LEU A 62 -2.23 -10.12 -4.77
N ALA A 63 -2.09 -10.19 -6.10
CA ALA A 63 -3.12 -9.79 -7.05
C ALA A 63 -4.40 -10.62 -6.89
N SER A 64 -4.28 -11.94 -6.67
CA SER A 64 -5.44 -12.80 -6.43
C SER A 64 -6.19 -12.41 -5.16
N LYS A 65 -5.48 -12.05 -4.09
CA LYS A 65 -6.09 -11.58 -2.84
C LYS A 65 -6.66 -10.16 -2.98
N ALA A 66 -6.00 -9.30 -3.73
CA ALA A 66 -6.43 -7.93 -3.98
C ALA A 66 -7.71 -7.86 -4.85
N THR A 67 -7.89 -8.81 -5.77
CA THR A 67 -8.99 -8.77 -6.75
C THR A 67 -10.09 -9.78 -6.50
N GLY A 68 -9.84 -10.79 -5.66
CA GLY A 68 -10.69 -11.97 -5.56
C GLY A 68 -10.61 -12.89 -6.79
N TYR A 69 -9.79 -12.57 -7.79
CA TYR A 69 -9.63 -13.38 -9.00
C TYR A 69 -8.58 -14.49 -8.75
N PRO A 70 -8.94 -15.79 -8.81
CA PRO A 70 -8.05 -16.87 -8.41
C PRO A 70 -7.06 -17.23 -9.53
N LEU A 71 -6.00 -16.43 -9.70
CA LEU A 71 -5.04 -16.56 -10.83
C LEU A 71 -4.45 -17.96 -10.97
N ALA A 72 -4.05 -18.60 -9.86
CA ALA A 72 -3.49 -19.95 -9.88
C ALA A 72 -4.50 -21.02 -10.36
N TYR A 73 -5.76 -20.91 -9.93
CA TYR A 73 -6.83 -21.82 -10.36
C TYR A 73 -7.11 -21.67 -11.86
N VAL A 74 -7.22 -20.42 -12.32
CA VAL A 74 -7.46 -20.13 -13.74
C VAL A 74 -6.28 -20.58 -14.59
N ALA A 75 -5.04 -20.30 -14.17
CA ALA A 75 -3.84 -20.76 -14.87
C ALA A 75 -3.81 -22.29 -15.02
N ALA A 76 -4.14 -23.04 -13.97
CA ALA A 76 -4.21 -24.50 -14.03
C ALA A 76 -5.26 -25.00 -15.03
N LYS A 77 -6.42 -24.33 -15.12
CA LYS A 77 -7.45 -24.65 -16.12
C LYS A 77 -6.99 -24.35 -17.55
N LEU A 78 -6.29 -23.24 -17.75
CA LEU A 78 -5.70 -22.89 -19.05
C LEU A 78 -4.66 -23.93 -19.50
N SER A 79 -3.85 -24.46 -18.58
CA SER A 79 -2.90 -25.56 -18.87
C SER A 79 -3.59 -26.85 -19.33
N LEU A 80 -4.88 -27.04 -19.02
CA LEU A 80 -5.70 -28.15 -19.50
C LEU A 80 -6.43 -27.83 -20.82
N GLY A 81 -6.11 -26.71 -21.47
CA GLY A 81 -6.76 -26.27 -22.71
C GLY A 81 -8.15 -25.67 -22.53
N ILE A 82 -8.58 -25.39 -21.29
CA ILE A 82 -9.89 -24.79 -21.02
C ILE A 82 -9.77 -23.26 -21.15
N PRO A 83 -10.46 -22.62 -22.12
CA PRO A 83 -10.30 -21.19 -22.38
C PRO A 83 -11.04 -20.33 -21.34
N LEU A 84 -10.56 -19.09 -21.14
CA LEU A 84 -11.12 -18.13 -20.16
C LEU A 84 -12.65 -17.96 -20.21
N PRO A 85 -13.32 -17.88 -21.39
CA PRO A 85 -14.77 -17.72 -21.44
C PRO A 85 -15.57 -18.92 -20.89
N VAL A 86 -14.96 -20.10 -20.76
CA VAL A 86 -15.62 -21.30 -20.23
C VAL A 86 -15.46 -21.41 -18.72
N ILE A 87 -14.39 -20.85 -18.15
CA ILE A 87 -14.12 -20.89 -16.72
C ILE A 87 -15.08 -19.91 -16.02
N LYS A 88 -15.87 -20.39 -15.06
CA LYS A 88 -16.78 -19.54 -14.28
C LYS A 88 -16.04 -18.68 -13.27
N ASN A 89 -16.48 -17.45 -13.09
CA ASN A 89 -16.03 -16.59 -12.01
C ASN A 89 -16.66 -17.03 -10.68
N SER A 90 -15.84 -17.54 -9.76
CA SER A 90 -16.30 -18.06 -8.46
C SER A 90 -16.86 -16.99 -7.52
N VAL A 91 -16.56 -15.70 -7.75
CA VAL A 91 -17.03 -14.61 -6.88
C VAL A 91 -18.45 -14.19 -7.24
N THR A 92 -18.75 -14.01 -8.53
CA THR A 92 -20.06 -13.52 -8.99
C THR A 92 -21.02 -14.65 -9.35
N GLY A 93 -20.52 -15.83 -9.71
CA GLY A 93 -21.31 -17.00 -10.11
C GLY A 93 -22.01 -16.89 -11.48
N VAL A 94 -22.16 -15.67 -12.00
CA VAL A 94 -22.91 -15.36 -13.24
C VAL A 94 -22.03 -14.88 -14.40
N THR A 95 -20.76 -14.58 -14.16
CA THR A 95 -19.80 -14.18 -15.20
C THR A 95 -18.71 -15.24 -15.41
N THR A 96 -17.88 -15.05 -16.43
CA THR A 96 -16.75 -15.94 -16.75
C THR A 96 -15.46 -15.36 -16.17
N ALA A 97 -14.35 -16.10 -16.26
CA ALA A 97 -13.02 -15.62 -15.92
C ALA A 97 -12.43 -14.69 -16.99
N CYS A 98 -13.11 -14.47 -18.12
CA CYS A 98 -12.61 -13.62 -19.21
C CYS A 98 -12.95 -12.14 -19.00
N PHE A 99 -12.37 -11.52 -17.96
CA PHE A 99 -12.55 -10.11 -17.65
C PHE A 99 -11.34 -9.54 -16.90
N GLU A 100 -11.27 -8.20 -16.81
CA GLU A 100 -10.31 -7.49 -15.96
C GLU A 100 -11.03 -7.01 -14.69
N PRO A 101 -10.60 -7.42 -13.48
CA PRO A 101 -11.22 -6.95 -12.25
C PRO A 101 -11.13 -5.43 -12.08
N SER A 102 -12.22 -4.82 -11.60
CA SER A 102 -12.25 -3.43 -11.15
C SER A 102 -12.36 -3.38 -9.63
N LEU A 103 -11.63 -2.47 -9.00
CA LEU A 103 -11.52 -2.33 -7.55
C LEU A 103 -12.11 -0.99 -7.12
N ASP A 104 -13.05 -1.01 -6.18
CA ASP A 104 -13.62 0.19 -5.54
C ASP A 104 -12.95 0.52 -4.20
N TYR A 105 -11.78 -0.09 -3.96
CA TYR A 105 -10.93 0.07 -2.80
C TYR A 105 -9.45 0.09 -3.21
N CYS A 106 -8.61 0.52 -2.27
CA CYS A 106 -7.16 0.55 -2.37
C CYS A 106 -6.56 -0.58 -1.52
N VAL A 107 -5.63 -1.33 -2.11
CA VAL A 107 -4.89 -2.39 -1.45
C VAL A 107 -3.45 -1.95 -1.26
N VAL A 108 -2.92 -2.04 -0.04
CA VAL A 108 -1.53 -1.68 0.27
C VAL A 108 -0.79 -2.91 0.80
N LYS A 109 0.35 -3.18 0.19
CA LYS A 109 1.30 -4.21 0.61
C LYS A 109 2.58 -3.59 1.18
N ILE A 110 2.94 -3.99 2.40
CA ILE A 110 4.19 -3.58 3.05
C ILE A 110 5.03 -4.82 3.37
N PRO A 111 6.34 -4.84 3.05
CA PRO A 111 7.20 -5.95 3.44
C PRO A 111 7.44 -5.95 4.96
N ARG A 112 7.63 -7.14 5.54
CA ARG A 112 8.13 -7.34 6.89
C ARG A 112 9.62 -7.63 6.84
N TRP A 113 10.38 -6.90 7.65
CA TRP A 113 11.81 -7.12 7.86
C TRP A 113 12.07 -7.50 9.32
N ASP A 114 13.11 -8.30 9.53
CA ASP A 114 13.56 -8.72 10.84
C ASP A 114 15.10 -8.55 10.96
N LEU A 115 15.58 -7.41 10.48
CA LEU A 115 17.03 -7.13 10.34
C LEU A 115 17.72 -6.92 11.69
N ALA A 116 16.97 -6.55 12.74
CA ALA A 116 17.50 -6.38 14.10
C ALA A 116 18.08 -7.67 14.68
N LYS A 117 17.67 -8.85 14.17
CA LYS A 117 18.25 -10.15 14.57
C LYS A 117 19.65 -10.39 13.98
N PHE A 118 20.08 -9.58 13.02
CA PHE A 118 21.30 -9.81 12.26
C PHE A 118 22.27 -8.62 12.36
N ASN A 119 23.07 -8.58 13.44
CA ASN A 119 23.98 -7.47 13.77
C ASN A 119 25.00 -7.10 12.66
N ARG A 120 25.33 -8.03 11.77
CA ARG A 120 26.30 -7.83 10.67
C ARG A 120 25.64 -7.54 9.32
N VAL A 121 24.32 -7.44 9.27
CA VAL A 121 23.58 -7.22 8.01
C VAL A 121 23.19 -5.75 7.91
N SER A 122 23.49 -5.15 6.77
CA SER A 122 23.06 -3.78 6.47
C SER A 122 21.54 -3.67 6.41
N THR A 123 21.00 -2.65 7.09
CA THR A 123 19.57 -2.28 7.08
C THR A 123 19.13 -1.61 5.78
N LYS A 124 20.08 -1.22 4.92
CA LYS A 124 19.77 -0.66 3.59
C LYS A 124 19.05 -1.69 2.73
N ILE A 125 17.99 -1.27 2.06
CA ILE A 125 17.23 -2.09 1.10
C ILE A 125 17.55 -1.67 -0.34
N GLY A 126 17.47 -2.62 -1.27
CA GLY A 126 17.79 -2.40 -2.67
C GLY A 126 17.13 -3.48 -3.54
N SER A 127 17.73 -3.78 -4.69
CA SER A 127 17.23 -4.79 -5.64
C SER A 127 17.20 -6.20 -5.05
N SER A 128 18.19 -6.56 -4.23
CA SER A 128 18.21 -7.84 -3.54
C SER A 128 17.25 -7.83 -2.34
N MET A 129 16.27 -8.73 -2.37
CA MET A 129 15.26 -8.84 -1.33
C MET A 129 15.86 -9.29 0.01
N LYS A 130 15.49 -8.60 1.09
CA LYS A 130 15.82 -8.96 2.50
C LYS A 130 14.59 -9.15 3.39
N SER A 131 13.38 -8.93 2.86
CA SER A 131 12.14 -9.07 3.64
C SER A 131 11.83 -10.55 3.88
N VAL A 132 11.41 -10.87 5.11
CA VAL A 132 11.05 -12.23 5.54
C VAL A 132 9.56 -12.55 5.36
N GLY A 133 8.75 -11.53 5.10
CA GLY A 133 7.33 -11.67 4.88
C GLY A 133 6.71 -10.39 4.34
N GLU A 134 5.38 -10.35 4.32
CA GLU A 134 4.61 -9.22 3.86
C GLU A 134 3.21 -9.21 4.48
N VAL A 135 2.63 -8.03 4.56
CA VAL A 135 1.25 -7.82 4.98
C VAL A 135 0.48 -7.12 3.87
N MET A 136 -0.82 -7.35 3.83
CA MET A 136 -1.75 -6.74 2.90
C MET A 136 -2.92 -6.15 3.67
N SER A 137 -3.27 -4.90 3.38
CA SER A 137 -4.46 -4.24 3.91
C SER A 137 -5.33 -3.72 2.77
N ILE A 138 -6.62 -3.55 3.08
CA ILE A 138 -7.62 -2.97 2.17
C ILE A 138 -8.25 -1.77 2.87
N GLY A 139 -8.48 -0.68 2.13
CA GLY A 139 -9.18 0.52 2.59
C GLY A 139 -9.88 1.24 1.45
N ARG A 140 -10.89 2.05 1.77
CA ARG A 140 -11.64 2.88 0.79
C ARG A 140 -10.82 4.05 0.25
N ASN A 141 -9.70 4.36 0.88
CA ASN A 141 -8.71 5.33 0.45
C ASN A 141 -7.30 4.84 0.80
N PHE A 142 -6.29 5.50 0.23
CA PHE A 142 -4.90 5.11 0.42
C PHE A 142 -4.46 5.28 1.88
N GLU A 143 -4.79 6.40 2.53
CA GLU A 143 -4.39 6.67 3.91
C GLU A 143 -4.90 5.58 4.86
N GLU A 144 -6.16 5.17 4.71
CA GLU A 144 -6.77 4.08 5.47
C GLU A 144 -6.02 2.76 5.28
N ALA A 145 -5.85 2.34 4.02
CA ALA A 145 -5.16 1.11 3.70
C ALA A 145 -3.72 1.14 4.23
N PHE A 146 -2.99 2.21 3.97
CA PHE A 146 -1.60 2.38 4.38
C PHE A 146 -1.41 2.30 5.89
N GLN A 147 -2.22 3.01 6.68
CA GLN A 147 -2.12 2.95 8.14
C GLN A 147 -2.50 1.57 8.69
N LYS A 148 -3.48 0.88 8.10
CA LYS A 148 -3.80 -0.52 8.44
C LYS A 148 -2.62 -1.45 8.16
N ALA A 149 -1.96 -1.32 7.00
CA ALA A 149 -0.81 -2.14 6.66
C ALA A 149 0.35 -1.92 7.63
N LEU A 150 0.66 -0.66 7.99
CA LEU A 150 1.74 -0.37 8.94
C LEU A 150 1.53 -1.06 10.30
N ARG A 151 0.30 -1.08 10.80
CA ARG A 151 -0.05 -1.80 12.04
C ARG A 151 0.07 -3.31 11.94
N MET A 152 -0.15 -3.87 10.75
CA MET A 152 0.01 -5.30 10.53
C MET A 152 1.49 -5.71 10.48
N VAL A 153 2.39 -4.80 10.11
CA VAL A 153 3.83 -5.11 9.99
C VAL A 153 4.44 -5.38 11.36
N ASP A 154 4.14 -4.58 12.38
CA ASP A 154 4.74 -4.69 13.71
C ASP A 154 3.73 -4.31 14.78
N GLU A 155 3.60 -5.13 15.81
CA GLU A 155 2.72 -4.91 16.96
C GLU A 155 3.06 -3.61 17.73
N ASN A 156 4.31 -3.15 17.65
CA ASN A 156 4.74 -1.89 18.27
C ASN A 156 4.48 -0.66 17.40
N VAL A 157 4.08 -0.85 16.14
CA VAL A 157 3.78 0.25 15.20
C VAL A 157 2.28 0.50 15.20
N ASN A 158 1.86 1.65 15.73
CA ASN A 158 0.44 1.99 15.80
C ASN A 158 -0.10 2.59 14.48
N GLY A 159 0.78 2.94 13.54
CA GLY A 159 0.46 3.51 12.22
C GLY A 159 1.61 4.36 11.69
N PHE A 160 1.31 5.39 10.89
CA PHE A 160 2.33 6.30 10.34
C PHE A 160 2.74 7.36 11.36
N ASP A 161 3.51 6.94 12.36
CA ASP A 161 3.86 7.73 13.54
C ASP A 161 5.14 8.56 13.31
N PRO A 162 5.07 9.91 13.43
CA PRO A 162 6.23 10.80 13.25
C PRO A 162 7.23 10.78 14.41
N ASN A 163 6.92 10.16 15.54
CA ASN A 163 7.76 10.18 16.74
C ASN A 163 8.64 8.93 16.90
N LEU A 164 8.46 7.90 16.07
CA LEU A 164 9.22 6.64 16.17
C LEU A 164 10.68 6.76 15.74
N LYS A 165 11.00 7.73 14.88
CA LYS A 165 12.36 7.99 14.38
C LYS A 165 12.61 9.48 14.29
N ALA A 166 13.88 9.87 14.44
CA ALA A 166 14.32 11.22 14.11
C ALA A 166 14.46 11.38 12.59
N VAL A 167 14.42 12.62 12.12
CA VAL A 167 14.72 12.95 10.73
C VAL A 167 16.17 12.61 10.41
N ASN A 168 16.36 11.87 9.32
CA ASN A 168 17.67 11.49 8.79
C ASN A 168 17.59 11.50 7.26
N GLU A 169 18.14 12.52 6.62
CA GLU A 169 18.09 12.64 5.15
C GLU A 169 18.84 11.50 4.44
N ASN A 170 19.86 10.91 5.08
CA ASN A 170 20.57 9.78 4.47
C ASN A 170 19.66 8.55 4.37
N GLU A 171 18.81 8.28 5.38
CA GLU A 171 17.81 7.20 5.27
C GLU A 171 16.66 7.55 4.33
N LEU A 172 16.40 8.84 4.09
CA LEU A 172 15.47 9.26 3.04
C LEU A 172 16.06 9.02 1.66
N ARG A 173 17.36 9.27 1.43
CA ARG A 173 18.04 9.01 0.15
C ARG A 173 18.32 7.53 -0.08
N GLU A 174 18.87 6.87 0.93
CA GLU A 174 19.24 5.46 0.92
C GLU A 174 18.22 4.66 1.73
N PRO A 175 17.26 3.99 1.08
CA PRO A 175 16.11 3.43 1.77
C PRO A 175 16.52 2.34 2.77
N THR A 176 15.89 2.36 3.94
CA THR A 176 15.98 1.34 5.00
C THR A 176 14.60 0.72 5.28
N ASP A 177 14.55 -0.33 6.10
CA ASP A 177 13.30 -0.91 6.62
C ASP A 177 12.49 0.07 7.49
N LYS A 178 13.12 1.16 7.97
CA LYS A 178 12.49 2.18 8.82
C LYS A 178 12.25 3.52 8.11
N ARG A 179 12.56 3.64 6.81
CA ARG A 179 12.44 4.89 6.01
C ARG A 179 11.10 5.60 6.15
N MET A 180 10.00 4.86 6.26
CA MET A 180 8.66 5.47 6.40
C MET A 180 8.50 6.27 7.69
N PHE A 181 9.11 5.85 8.79
CA PHE A 181 9.03 6.61 10.05
C PHE A 181 9.95 7.84 10.03
N VAL A 182 11.08 7.74 9.31
CA VAL A 182 11.94 8.91 9.04
C VAL A 182 11.20 9.92 8.15
N LEU A 183 10.43 9.44 7.16
CA LEU A 183 9.59 10.27 6.30
C LEU A 183 8.47 10.96 7.08
N ALA A 184 7.79 10.24 7.99
CA ALA A 184 6.79 10.80 8.89
C ALA A 184 7.38 11.95 9.75
N ALA A 185 8.56 11.73 10.33
CA ALA A 185 9.27 12.74 11.11
C ALA A 185 9.67 13.96 10.26
N ALA A 186 10.08 13.76 9.00
CA ALA A 186 10.47 14.85 8.10
C ALA A 186 9.28 15.74 7.73
N LEU A 187 8.14 15.12 7.41
CA LEU A 187 6.88 15.83 7.20
C LEU A 187 6.47 16.63 8.45
N ARG A 188 6.61 16.02 9.64
CA ARG A 188 6.32 16.69 10.92
C ARG A 188 7.22 17.90 11.18
N LYS A 189 8.48 17.86 10.75
CA LYS A 189 9.41 19.00 10.78
C LYS A 189 9.19 20.02 9.67
N GLY A 190 8.13 19.88 8.86
CA GLY A 190 7.76 20.86 7.83
C GLY A 190 8.56 20.75 6.53
N TYR A 191 9.14 19.59 6.21
CA TYR A 191 9.79 19.40 4.91
C TYR A 191 8.75 19.51 3.79
N THR A 192 9.10 20.20 2.71
CA THR A 192 8.21 20.35 1.55
C THR A 192 8.12 19.03 0.77
N ILE A 193 7.05 18.88 -0.01
CA ILE A 193 6.82 17.67 -0.83
C ILE A 193 7.90 17.55 -1.90
N GLU A 194 8.33 18.66 -2.48
CA GLU A 194 9.38 18.72 -3.52
C GLU A 194 10.71 18.26 -2.94
N LYS A 195 11.06 18.72 -1.73
CA LYS A 195 12.27 18.28 -1.04
C LYS A 195 12.22 16.77 -0.77
N LEU A 196 11.08 16.26 -0.31
CA LEU A 196 10.92 14.83 -0.04
C LEU A 196 10.93 14.00 -1.32
N TYR A 197 10.37 14.52 -2.42
CA TYR A 197 10.47 13.89 -3.74
C TYR A 197 11.93 13.80 -4.19
N GLU A 198 12.70 14.89 -4.06
CA GLU A 198 14.12 14.88 -4.42
C GLU A 198 14.94 13.90 -3.59
N LEU A 199 14.67 13.82 -2.29
CA LEU A 199 15.34 12.87 -1.41
C LEU A 199 14.93 11.43 -1.71
N THR A 200 13.66 11.17 -2.01
CA THR A 200 13.13 9.80 -1.95
C THR A 200 12.78 9.16 -3.28
N LYS A 201 12.51 9.99 -4.30
CA LYS A 201 11.88 9.65 -5.58
C LYS A 201 10.55 8.91 -5.44
N ILE A 202 9.89 9.03 -4.28
CA ILE A 202 8.50 8.61 -4.09
C ILE A 202 7.62 9.66 -4.74
N ASP A 203 6.70 9.22 -5.60
CA ASP A 203 5.76 10.10 -6.31
C ASP A 203 5.05 11.08 -5.36
N MET A 204 4.94 12.34 -5.81
CA MET A 204 4.39 13.45 -5.02
C MET A 204 2.96 13.17 -4.55
N TRP A 205 2.16 12.42 -5.31
CA TRP A 205 0.81 12.04 -4.89
C TRP A 205 0.85 11.28 -3.57
N PHE A 206 1.73 10.28 -3.41
CA PHE A 206 1.85 9.54 -2.15
C PHE A 206 2.38 10.42 -1.02
N LEU A 207 3.35 11.29 -1.33
CA LEU A 207 3.91 12.23 -0.34
C LEU A 207 2.83 13.18 0.20
N GLU A 208 1.92 13.67 -0.66
CA GLU A 208 0.76 14.47 -0.22
C GLU A 208 -0.21 13.64 0.65
N LYS A 209 -0.45 12.37 0.32
CA LYS A 209 -1.26 11.49 1.18
C LYS A 209 -0.62 11.24 2.54
N PHE A 210 0.70 11.10 2.60
CA PHE A 210 1.41 11.01 3.87
C PHE A 210 1.31 12.31 4.67
N LYS A 211 1.43 13.46 4.00
CA LYS A 211 1.26 14.78 4.62
C LYS A 211 -0.15 14.95 5.20
N ASN A 212 -1.20 14.45 4.54
CA ASN A 212 -2.56 14.45 5.08
C ASN A 212 -2.64 13.79 6.47
N ILE A 213 -1.96 12.64 6.64
CA ILE A 213 -1.93 11.91 7.91
C ILE A 213 -1.20 12.76 8.98
N ILE A 214 -0.06 13.34 8.64
CA ILE A 214 0.75 14.14 9.58
C ILE A 214 0.04 15.45 9.98
N ASN A 215 -0.61 16.12 9.04
CA ASN A 215 -1.44 17.29 9.34
C ASN A 215 -2.59 16.93 10.29
N TYR A 216 -3.14 15.72 10.16
CA TYR A 216 -4.21 15.28 11.03
C TYR A 216 -3.75 14.98 12.47
N TYR A 217 -2.48 14.57 12.67
CA TYR A 217 -1.89 14.53 14.01
C TYR A 217 -1.92 15.91 14.66
N GLN A 218 -1.57 16.98 13.94
CA GLN A 218 -1.62 18.34 14.47
C GLN A 218 -3.05 18.73 14.90
N THR A 219 -4.06 18.38 14.08
CA THR A 219 -5.47 18.60 14.44
C THR A 219 -5.90 17.82 15.68
N LEU A 220 -5.40 16.60 15.87
CA LEU A 220 -5.73 15.82 17.06
C LEU A 220 -5.05 16.41 18.31
N GLU A 221 -3.80 16.84 18.20
CA GLU A 221 -3.04 17.38 19.34
C GLU A 221 -3.55 18.73 19.85
N THR A 222 -4.36 19.47 19.07
CA THR A 222 -5.05 20.68 19.56
C THR A 222 -6.25 20.35 20.46
N ILE A 223 -6.66 19.09 20.57
CA ILE A 223 -7.80 18.68 21.38
C ILE A 223 -7.34 18.56 22.83
N GLU A 224 -7.89 19.42 23.69
CA GLU A 224 -7.69 19.34 25.13
C GLU A 224 -8.58 18.26 25.76
N HIS A 225 -8.18 17.80 26.95
CA HIS A 225 -8.70 16.62 27.62
C HIS A 225 -10.24 16.49 27.61
N GLY A 226 -10.75 15.38 27.08
CA GLY A 226 -12.06 14.83 27.47
C GLY A 226 -13.20 14.89 26.45
N SER A 227 -13.10 15.67 25.37
CA SER A 227 -14.16 15.68 24.34
C SER A 227 -13.59 15.80 22.93
N ILE A 228 -13.50 14.66 22.23
CA ILE A 228 -13.13 14.63 20.81
C ILE A 228 -14.39 14.92 20.00
N PRO A 229 -14.45 15.98 19.19
CA PRO A 229 -15.63 16.25 18.37
C PRO A 229 -15.93 15.09 17.41
N TYR A 230 -17.23 14.75 17.24
CA TYR A 230 -17.70 13.65 16.37
C TYR A 230 -17.04 13.66 14.98
N ASN A 231 -17.03 14.83 14.32
CA ASN A 231 -16.48 14.96 12.97
C ASN A 231 -14.97 14.71 12.92
N ILE A 232 -14.24 15.13 13.95
CA ILE A 232 -12.80 14.91 14.04
C ILE A 232 -12.51 13.42 14.25
N LEU A 233 -13.23 12.77 15.17
CA LEU A 233 -13.06 11.33 15.41
C LEU A 233 -13.42 10.53 14.15
N LYS A 234 -14.56 10.82 13.52
CA LYS A 234 -15.01 10.14 12.29
C LYS A 234 -14.01 10.27 11.15
N LYS A 235 -13.46 11.46 10.93
CA LYS A 235 -12.45 11.68 9.89
C LYS A 235 -11.12 11.00 10.24
N ALA A 236 -10.70 10.98 11.50
CA ALA A 236 -9.53 10.20 11.95
C ALA A 236 -9.67 8.72 11.59
N LYS A 237 -10.84 8.13 11.87
CA LYS A 237 -11.13 6.73 11.53
C LYS A 237 -11.12 6.49 10.02
N LYS A 238 -11.74 7.38 9.23
CA LYS A 238 -11.79 7.28 7.76
C LYS A 238 -10.41 7.34 7.08
N ILE A 239 -9.43 8.02 7.66
CA ILE A 239 -8.05 8.05 7.14
C ILE A 239 -7.16 7.00 7.81
N GLY A 240 -7.72 6.09 8.60
CA GLY A 240 -7.03 4.89 9.11
C GLY A 240 -6.39 4.99 10.49
N PHE A 241 -6.62 6.06 11.26
CA PHE A 241 -6.07 6.14 12.62
C PHE A 241 -6.65 5.05 13.53
N SER A 242 -5.79 4.36 14.26
CA SER A 242 -6.22 3.47 15.35
C SER A 242 -6.64 4.27 16.59
N ASP A 243 -7.44 3.64 17.46
CA ASP A 243 -7.84 4.26 18.73
C ASP A 243 -6.60 4.57 19.58
N LYS A 244 -5.57 3.71 19.52
CA LYS A 244 -4.27 3.89 20.19
C LYS A 244 -3.47 5.09 19.64
N GLN A 245 -3.46 5.32 18.32
CA GLN A 245 -2.82 6.51 17.74
C GLN A 245 -3.52 7.80 18.17
N ILE A 246 -4.85 7.81 18.15
CA ILE A 246 -5.63 8.97 18.57
C ILE A 246 -5.38 9.25 20.06
N ALA A 247 -5.44 8.21 20.90
CA ALA A 247 -5.18 8.31 22.33
C ALA A 247 -3.82 8.92 22.63
N ALA A 248 -2.76 8.48 21.94
CA ALA A 248 -1.42 9.04 22.07
C ALA A 248 -1.38 10.53 21.69
N ALA A 249 -2.04 10.93 20.60
CA ALA A 249 -2.07 12.33 20.13
C ALA A 249 -2.80 13.27 21.11
N ILE A 250 -3.91 12.81 21.72
CA ILE A 250 -4.71 13.62 22.65
C ILE A 250 -4.36 13.43 24.13
N LYS A 251 -3.25 12.72 24.42
CA LYS A 251 -2.82 12.37 25.79
C LYS A 251 -3.92 11.69 26.62
N SER A 252 -4.57 10.69 26.03
CA SER A 252 -5.62 9.87 26.64
C SER A 252 -5.29 8.38 26.57
N THR A 253 -6.24 7.51 26.92
CA THR A 253 -6.09 6.05 26.82
C THR A 253 -6.88 5.50 25.63
N GLU A 254 -6.42 4.38 25.07
CA GLU A 254 -7.12 3.68 23.99
C GLU A 254 -8.57 3.35 24.36
N VAL A 255 -8.79 2.94 25.61
CA VAL A 255 -10.11 2.58 26.14
C VAL A 255 -11.04 3.80 26.17
N ALA A 256 -10.55 4.97 26.57
CA ALA A 256 -11.34 6.20 26.55
C ALA A 256 -11.74 6.60 25.13
N VAL A 257 -10.81 6.55 24.16
CA VAL A 257 -11.12 6.83 22.75
C VAL A 257 -12.13 5.83 22.18
N ARG A 258 -11.98 4.54 22.50
CA ARG A 258 -12.91 3.48 22.08
C ARG A 258 -14.32 3.74 22.62
N LYS A 259 -14.45 4.11 23.90
CA LYS A 259 -15.73 4.43 24.53
C LYS A 259 -16.43 5.61 23.83
N ILE A 260 -15.72 6.71 23.58
CA ILE A 260 -16.27 7.88 22.85
C ILE A 260 -16.70 7.46 21.43
N ARG A 261 -15.87 6.64 20.75
CA ARG A 261 -16.16 6.14 19.41
C ARG A 261 -17.46 5.32 19.38
N GLU A 262 -17.69 4.48 20.38
CA GLU A 262 -18.89 3.66 20.54
C GLU A 262 -20.12 4.49 20.91
N GLU A 263 -20.00 5.46 21.82
CA GLU A 263 -21.06 6.43 22.16
C GLU A 263 -21.54 7.20 20.92
N TYR A 264 -20.61 7.58 20.05
CA TYR A 264 -20.89 8.22 18.76
C TYR A 264 -21.34 7.26 17.65
N LYS A 265 -21.41 5.95 17.93
CA LYS A 265 -21.76 4.91 16.93
C LYS A 265 -20.85 4.95 15.70
N ILE A 266 -19.58 5.32 15.89
CA ILE A 266 -18.56 5.31 14.83
C ILE A 266 -17.95 3.90 14.79
N ILE A 267 -18.60 3.00 14.06
CA ILE A 267 -18.14 1.62 13.86
C ILE A 267 -17.71 1.41 12.39
N PRO A 268 -16.77 0.48 12.13
CA PRO A 268 -16.47 0.08 10.75
C PRO A 268 -17.66 -0.65 10.14
N PHE A 269 -17.73 -0.66 8.81
CA PHE A 269 -18.69 -1.44 8.03
C PHE A 269 -17.98 -2.64 7.40
N VAL A 270 -18.74 -3.72 7.19
CA VAL A 270 -18.33 -4.91 6.43
C VAL A 270 -19.15 -4.96 5.16
#